data_AF-A0A2K4ZQ40-F1
#
_entry.id   AF-A0A2K4ZQ40-F1
#
_cell.length_a   1.000
_cell.length_b   1.000
_cell.length_c   1.000
_cell.angle_alpha   90.00
_cell.angle_beta   90.00
_cell.angle_gamma   90.00
#
_symmetry.space_group_name_H-M   'P 1'
#
loop_
_entity.id
_entity.type
_entity.pdbx_description
1 polymer ?
#
loop_
_entity_poly.entity_id
_entity_poly.type
_entity_poly.pdbx_seq_one_letter_code
_entity_poly.pdbx_strand_id
1 'polypeptide(L)' 'MKGYHTSDGYMGLVEGRYILFASEADYRDYVEA' A
#
# COMPACT_ATOMS: atom_id res chain seq x y z
N MET A 1 1.36 9.48 -2.53
CA MET A 1 1.27 8.01 -2.37
C MET A 1 0.94 7.38 -3.71
N LYS A 2 1.60 6.28 -4.08
CA LYS A 2 1.31 5.54 -5.32
C LYS A 2 0.83 4.14 -4.95
N GLY A 3 -0.44 3.86 -5.21
CA GLY A 3 -1.04 2.55 -4.97
C GLY A 3 -2.47 2.48 -5.50
N TYR A 4 -3.08 1.29 -5.44
CA TYR A 4 -4.43 1.04 -5.95
C TYR A 4 -5.13 -0.08 -5.18
N HIS A 5 -6.45 -0.05 -5.19
CA HIS A 5 -7.27 -1.10 -4.59
C HIS A 5 -7.35 -2.34 -5.50
N THR A 6 -7.36 -3.50 -4.86
CA THR A 6 -7.58 -4.83 -5.46
C THR A 6 -8.70 -5.54 -4.70
N SER A 7 -9.13 -6.71 -5.18
CA SER A 7 -10.08 -7.55 -4.43
C SER A 7 -9.56 -7.95 -3.04
N ASP A 8 -8.24 -7.99 -2.88
CA ASP A 8 -7.57 -8.59 -1.72
C ASP A 8 -7.02 -7.53 -0.75
N GLY A 9 -7.12 -6.24 -1.08
CA GLY A 9 -6.57 -5.14 -0.27
C GLY A 9 -6.04 -3.97 -1.10
N TYR A 10 -4.99 -3.31 -0.62
CA TYR A 10 -4.38 -2.15 -1.26
C TYR A 10 -2.93 -2.43 -1.67
N MET A 11 -2.61 -2.31 -2.96
CA MET A 11 -1.24 -2.45 -3.45
C MET A 11 -0.50 -1.12 -3.33
N GLY A 12 0.39 -1.00 -2.33
CA GLY A 12 1.23 0.18 -2.10
C GLY A 12 2.61 0.05 -2.75
N LEU A 13 3.14 1.13 -3.34
CA LEU A 13 4.49 1.17 -3.90
C LEU A 13 5.50 1.50 -2.79
N VAL A 14 6.43 0.59 -2.53
CA VAL A 14 7.51 0.69 -1.55
C VAL A 14 8.82 0.33 -2.25
N GLU A 15 9.82 1.21 -2.21
CA GLU A 15 11.15 1.01 -2.82
C GLU A 15 11.11 0.49 -4.28
N GLY A 16 10.16 0.98 -5.08
CA GLY A 16 10.01 0.59 -6.49
C GLY A 16 9.32 -0.77 -6.73
N ARG A 17 8.75 -1.39 -5.69
CA ARG A 17 7.96 -2.63 -5.79
C ARG A 17 6.57 -2.45 -5.19
N TYR A 18 5.58 -3.15 -5.74
CA TYR A 18 4.25 -3.18 -5.16
C TYR A 18 4.15 -4.24 -4.07
N ILE A 19 3.66 -3.83 -2.90
CA ILE A 19 3.42 -4.69 -1.72
C ILE A 19 1.92 -4.64 -1.40
N LEU A 20 1.34 -5.78 -1.06
CA LEU A 20 -0.07 -5.86 -0.66
C LEU A 20 -0.22 -5.50 0.82
N PHE A 21 -1.08 -4.53 1.08
CA PHE A 21 -1.53 -4.11 2.41
C PHE A 21 -3.01 -4.48 2.60
N ALA A 22 -3.45 -4.64 3.84
CA ALA A 22 -4.86 -4.90 4.14
C ALA A 22 -5.75 -3.70 3.74
N SER A 23 -5.25 -2.48 3.87
CA SER A 23 -5.93 -1.25 3.44
C SER A 23 -4.97 -0.15 3.01
N GLU A 24 -5.50 0.92 2.42
CA GLU A 24 -4.72 2.14 2.12
C GLU A 24 -4.21 2.80 3.41
N ALA A 25 -4.94 2.69 4.52
CA ALA A 25 -4.53 3.22 5.82
C ALA A 25 -3.28 2.50 6.33
N ASP A 26 -3.23 1.17 6.22
CA ASP A 26 -2.03 0.40 6.62
C ASP A 26 -0.81 0.77 5.74
N TYR A 27 -1.03 1.07 4.45
CA TYR A 27 0.03 1.60 3.59
C TYR A 27 0.46 3.01 4.01
N ARG A 28 -0.47 3.89 4.43
CA ARG A 28 -0.17 5.22 4.98
C ARG A 28 0.70 5.12 6.21
N ASP A 29 0.26 4.35 7.18
CA ASP A 29 0.97 4.14 8.43
C ASP A 29 2.38 3.58 8.18
N TYR A 30 2.54 2.71 7.18
CA TYR A 30 3.84 2.14 6.81
C TYR A 30 4.81 3.15 6.18
N VAL A 31 4.35 4.05 5.30
CA VAL A 31 5.24 5.02 4.60
C VAL A 31 5.46 6.33 5.36
N GLU A 32 4.58 6.65 6.30
CA GLU A 32 4.67 7.84 7.15
C GLU A 32 5.45 7.58 8.45
N ALA A 33 5.77 6.33 8.78
CA ALA A 33 6.64 5.92 9.89
C ALA A 33 8.13 6.09 9.57
#